data_AF-A0A928Z234-F1
#
_entry.id   AF-A0A928Z234-F1
#
_cell.length_a   1.000
_cell.length_b   1.000
_cell.length_c   1.000
_cell.angle_alpha   90.00
_cell.angle_beta   90.00
_cell.angle_gamma   90.00
#
_symmetry.space_group_name_H-M   'P 1'
#
loop_
_entity.id
_entity.type
_entity.pdbx_description
1 polymer ?
#
loop_
_entity_poly.entity_id
_entity_poly.type
_entity_poly.pdbx_seq_one_letter_code
_entity_poly.pdbx_strand_id
1 'polypeptide(L)' 'MTIFIDSANKIQHSELKALQLGWLLDPMAKRVKIYRQGQAVETLENPATLSGQSVLPGFVLDLSRVFR' A
#
# COMPACT_ATOMS: atom_id res chain seq x y z
N MET A 1 -9.67 4.96 -12.01
CA MET A 1 -8.50 4.87 -11.12
C MET A 1 -8.97 4.22 -9.85
N THR A 2 -8.68 2.93 -9.66
CA THR A 2 -9.23 2.14 -8.54
C THR A 2 -8.15 2.00 -7.48
N ILE A 3 -8.38 2.60 -6.31
CA ILE A 3 -7.53 2.47 -5.13
C ILE A 3 -8.19 1.40 -4.27
N PHE A 4 -7.49 0.30 -4.01
CA PHE A 4 -7.93 -0.72 -3.06
C PHE A 4 -7.09 -0.61 -1.79
N ILE A 5 -7.77 -0.45 -0.65
CA ILE A 5 -7.19 -0.58 0.69
C ILE A 5 -7.82 -1.86 1.27
N ASP A 6 -7.12 -2.98 1.22
CA ASP A 6 -7.61 -4.26 1.76
C ASP A 6 -6.66 -4.80 2.84
N SER A 7 -7.25 -5.33 3.91
CA SER A 7 -6.56 -5.90 5.07
C SER A 7 -6.20 -7.36 4.81
N ALA A 8 -4.89 -7.65 4.70
CA ALA A 8 -4.15 -8.93 4.83
C ALA A 8 -4.69 -10.24 4.20
N ASN A 9 -5.93 -10.33 3.73
CA ASN A 9 -6.58 -11.62 3.44
C ASN A 9 -7.34 -11.69 2.11
N LYS A 10 -7.38 -10.63 1.28
CA LYS A 10 -8.09 -10.68 -0.01
C LYS A 10 -7.33 -10.11 -1.22
N ILE A 11 -6.00 -10.24 -1.28
CA ILE A 11 -5.30 -9.99 -2.55
C ILE A 11 -5.00 -11.31 -3.24
N GLN A 12 -5.91 -11.75 -4.11
CA GLN A 12 -5.62 -12.80 -5.08
C GLN A 12 -4.78 -12.18 -6.21
N HIS A 13 -3.60 -12.74 -6.47
CA HIS A 13 -2.56 -12.17 -7.35
C HIS A 13 -3.04 -11.84 -8.79
N SER A 14 -4.21 -12.33 -9.20
CA SER A 14 -4.83 -12.05 -10.50
C SER A 14 -5.33 -10.60 -10.66
N GLU A 15 -5.70 -9.92 -9.58
CA GLU A 15 -6.36 -8.59 -9.64
C GLU A 15 -5.38 -7.41 -9.62
N LEU A 16 -4.11 -7.67 -9.28
CA LEU A 16 -3.07 -6.65 -9.22
C LEU A 16 -2.63 -6.13 -10.60
N LYS A 17 -2.90 -6.87 -11.69
CA LYS A 17 -2.40 -6.54 -13.04
C LYS A 17 -2.94 -5.21 -13.58
N ALA A 18 -4.09 -4.75 -13.08
CA ALA A 18 -4.70 -3.47 -13.46
C ALA A 18 -4.40 -2.32 -12.48
N LEU A 19 -3.64 -2.56 -11.41
CA LEU A 19 -3.36 -1.56 -10.38
C LEU A 19 -2.11 -0.75 -10.71
N GLN A 20 -2.25 0.57 -10.77
CA GLN A 20 -1.10 1.49 -10.85
C GLN A 20 -0.38 1.61 -9.51
N LEU A 21 -1.13 1.56 -8.40
CA LEU A 21 -0.60 1.61 -7.03
C LEU A 21 -1.53 0.81 -6.09
N GLY A 22 -0.94 -0.02 -5.24
CA GLY A 22 -1.64 -0.73 -4.17
C GLY A 22 -0.78 -0.80 -2.91
N TRP A 23 -1.41 -0.73 -1.74
CA TRP A 23 -0.74 -0.89 -0.45
C TRP A 23 -1.34 -2.07 0.31
N LEU A 24 -0.49 -2.98 0.75
CA LEU A 24 -0.83 -3.99 1.72
C LEU A 24 -0.28 -3.56 3.07
N LEU A 25 -1.17 -3.19 3.97
CA LEU A 25 -0.84 -2.83 5.34
C LEU A 25 -0.86 -4.11 6.19
N ASP A 26 0.22 -4.37 6.91
CA ASP A 26 0.32 -5.38 7.95
C ASP A 26 0.51 -4.67 9.29
N PRO A 27 -0.59 -4.36 10.01
CA PRO A 27 -0.51 -3.66 11.28
C PRO A 27 0.21 -4.44 12.37
N MET A 28 0.15 -5.78 12.33
CA MET A 28 0.79 -6.63 13.35
C MET A 28 2.31 -6.57 13.23
N ALA A 29 2.84 -6.60 12.02
CA ALA A 29 4.27 -6.42 11.76
C ALA A 29 4.67 -4.94 11.61
N LYS A 30 3.72 -4.00 11.70
CA LYS A 30 3.89 -2.57 11.36
C LYS A 30 4.57 -2.39 10.00
N ARG A 31 4.18 -3.17 9.01
CA ARG A 31 4.82 -3.23 7.70
C ARG A 31 3.87 -2.79 6.61
N VAL A 32 4.41 -2.20 5.55
CA VAL A 32 3.66 -1.88 4.35
C VAL A 32 4.36 -2.49 3.15
N LYS A 33 3.62 -3.22 2.31
CA LYS A 33 4.07 -3.57 0.97
C LYS A 33 3.40 -2.67 -0.06
N ILE A 34 4.20 -2.11 -0.95
CA ILE A 34 3.77 -1.21 -2.01
C ILE A 34 3.91 -1.96 -3.33
N TYR A 35 2.78 -2.12 -4.02
CA TYR A 35 2.68 -2.72 -5.33
C TYR A 35 2.52 -1.61 -6.36
N ARG A 36 3.35 -1.64 -7.40
CA ARG A 36 3.27 -0.70 -8.52
C ARG A 36 3.33 -1.49 -9.82
N GLN A 37 2.64 -0.99 -10.83
CA GLN A 37 2.67 -1.62 -12.14
C GLN A 37 4.09 -1.59 -12.72
N GLY A 38 4.61 -2.76 -13.10
CA GLY A 38 5.93 -2.86 -13.73
C GLY A 38 7.13 -2.62 -12.82
N GLN A 39 6.93 -2.53 -11.50
CA GLN A 39 8.02 -2.42 -10.52
C GLN A 39 8.00 -3.59 -9.54
N ALA A 40 9.16 -3.87 -8.93
CA ALA A 40 9.25 -4.82 -7.84
C ALA A 40 8.46 -4.31 -6.63
N VAL A 41 7.96 -5.24 -5.81
CA VAL A 41 7.26 -4.91 -4.57
C VAL A 41 8.23 -4.23 -3.61
N GLU A 42 7.91 -3.02 -3.19
CA GLU A 42 8.68 -2.28 -2.18
C GLU A 42 8.09 -2.57 -0.80
N THR A 43 8.95 -2.77 0.20
CA THR A 43 8.51 -3.03 1.58
C THR A 43 9.06 -1.94 2.48
N LEU A 44 8.18 -1.29 3.24
CA LEU A 44 8.54 -0.32 4.26
C LEU A 44 8.26 -0.92 5.64
N GLU A 45 9.27 -0.88 6.52
CA GLU A 45 9.16 -1.30 7.91
C GLU A 45 8.85 -0.09 8.80
N ASN A 46 7.78 -0.20 9.59
CA ASN A 46 7.26 0.81 10.51
C ASN A 46 7.20 2.24 9.94
N PRO A 47 6.67 2.47 8.72
CA PRO A 47 6.52 3.82 8.19
C PRO A 47 5.49 4.62 9.00
N ALA A 48 5.82 5.85 9.37
CA ALA A 48 4.86 6.77 10.00
C ALA A 48 3.80 7.28 9.01
N THR A 49 4.18 7.45 7.74
CA THR A 49 3.32 7.98 6.67
C THR A 49 3.56 7.26 5.35
N LEU A 50 2.52 7.17 4.51
CA LEU A 50 2.63 6.74 3.11
C LEU A 50 2.23 7.87 2.18
N SER A 51 3.04 8.12 1.15
CA SER A 51 2.70 9.05 0.07
C SER A 51 2.03 8.30 -1.08
N GLY A 52 1.01 8.92 -1.66
CA GLY A 52 0.38 8.53 -2.92
C GLY A 52 1.27 8.69 -4.16
N GLN A 53 2.45 9.31 -4.01
CA GLN A 53 3.45 9.55 -5.04
C GLN A 53 2.85 10.15 -6.33
N SER A 54 3.40 9.82 -7.50
CA SER A 54 2.96 10.32 -8.80
C SER A 54 1.55 9.86 -9.19
N VAL A 55 1.03 8.80 -8.57
CA VAL A 55 -0.31 8.26 -8.85
C VAL A 55 -1.39 9.06 -8.12
N LEU A 56 -1.09 9.53 -6.91
CA LEU A 56 -1.95 10.40 -6.11
C LEU A 56 -1.12 11.57 -5.55
N PRO A 57 -0.85 12.59 -6.39
CA PRO A 57 -0.04 13.73 -5.99
C PRO A 57 -0.67 14.45 -4.78
N GLY A 58 0.12 14.68 -3.73
CA GLY A 58 -0.32 15.37 -2.52
C GLY A 58 -1.08 14.51 -1.51
N PHE A 59 -1.39 13.24 -1.83
CA PHE A 59 -2.00 12.34 -0.86
C PHE A 59 -0.97 11.80 0.14
N VAL A 60 -1.27 11.91 1.43
CA VAL A 60 -0.47 11.34 2.52
C VAL A 60 -1.40 10.61 3.49
N LEU A 61 -1.15 9.32 3.69
CA LEU A 61 -1.81 8.51 4.70
C LEU A 61 -0.95 8.45 5.96
N ASP A 62 -1.50 8.88 7.09
CA ASP A 62 -0.89 8.77 8.41
C ASP A 62 -1.16 7.39 9.02
N LEU A 63 -0.12 6.57 9.12
CA LEU A 63 -0.19 5.20 9.63
C LEU A 63 -0.01 5.11 11.14
N SER A 64 0.35 6.20 11.80
CA SER A 64 0.45 6.26 13.27
C SER A 64 -0.88 5.91 13.94
N ARG A 65 -2.01 6.12 13.25
CA ARG A 65 -3.35 5.74 13.70
C ARG A 65 -3.69 4.28 13.45
N VAL A 66 -3.01 3.65 12.49
CA VAL A 66 -3.23 2.27 12.05
C VAL A 66 -2.36 1.29 12.86
N PHE A 67 -1.11 1.67 13.17
CA PHE A 67 -0.13 0.84 13.89
C PHE A 67 -0.18 0.98 15.42
N ARG A 68 -1.36 1.20 15.99
CA ARG A 68 -1.54 1.30 17.45
C ARG A 68 -1.08 0.02 18.15
#